data_AF-A0ABD3S6G7-F1
#
_entry.id   AF-A0ABD3S6G7-F1
#
_cell.length_a   1.000
_cell.length_b   1.000
_cell.length_c   1.000
_cell.angle_alpha   90.00
_cell.angle_beta   90.00
_cell.angle_gamma   90.00
#
_symmetry.space_group_name_H-M   'P 1'
#
loop_
_entity.id
_entity.type
_entity.pdbx_description
1 polymer ?
#
loop_
_entity_poly.entity_id
_entity_poly.type
_entity_poly.pdbx_seq_one_letter_code
_entity_poly.pdbx_strand_id
1 'polypeptide(L)'
;MGSSIKGANTTAKSVYRNLLKAVRKHIGEEEHKSHFTDFIKQEFRKNINSENPQKLQLARDYTLHINSVHHHKDLLFSYNIAVDRSAEMKRVLGKSAASVGLRLPEVYQS
;
A
#
# COMPACT_ATOMS: atom_id res chain seq x y z
N MET A 1 3.18 -6.34 -40.21
CA MET A 1 2.62 -6.91 -38.96
C MET A 1 3.44 -6.55 -37.70
N GLY A 2 3.97 -5.33 -37.55
CA GLY A 2 4.94 -4.98 -36.47
C GLY A 2 4.47 -3.96 -35.41
N SER A 3 3.29 -3.35 -35.57
CA SER A 3 2.86 -2.23 -34.69
C SER A 3 2.14 -2.64 -33.40
N SER A 4 1.47 -3.81 -33.37
CA SER A 4 0.66 -4.22 -32.20
C SER A 4 1.51 -4.54 -30.95
N ILE A 5 2.70 -5.11 -31.15
CA ILE A 5 3.60 -5.57 -30.06
C ILE A 5 4.25 -4.39 -29.31
N LYS A 6 4.44 -3.24 -29.97
CA LYS A 6 5.00 -2.03 -29.30
C LYS A 6 4.00 -1.39 -28.34
N GLY A 7 2.72 -1.35 -28.71
CA GLY A 7 1.65 -0.79 -27.87
C GLY A 7 1.33 -1.65 -26.63
N ALA A 8 1.39 -2.98 -26.76
CA ALA A 8 1.24 -3.88 -25.62
C ALA A 8 2.38 -3.74 -24.59
N ASN A 9 3.61 -3.52 -25.06
CA ASN A 9 4.79 -3.36 -24.19
C ASN A 9 4.81 -2.03 -23.42
N THR A 10 4.37 -0.92 -24.02
CA THR A 10 4.23 0.37 -23.29
C THR A 10 3.14 0.29 -22.23
N THR A 11 2.05 -0.40 -22.56
CA THR A 11 0.93 -0.70 -21.66
C THR A 11 1.40 -1.55 -20.47
N ALA A 12 2.19 -2.60 -20.69
CA ALA A 12 2.73 -3.42 -19.61
C ALA A 12 3.66 -2.64 -18.66
N LYS A 13 4.51 -1.77 -19.22
CA LYS A 13 5.42 -0.91 -18.44
C LYS A 13 4.67 0.09 -17.56
N SER A 14 3.55 0.66 -18.03
CA SER A 14 2.78 1.61 -17.24
C SER A 14 2.08 0.93 -16.05
N VAL A 15 1.51 -0.25 -16.26
CA VAL A 15 0.89 -1.07 -15.20
C VAL A 15 1.91 -1.42 -14.12
N TYR A 16 3.07 -1.92 -14.53
CA TYR A 16 4.15 -2.25 -13.61
C TYR A 16 4.56 -1.05 -12.74
N ARG A 17 4.75 0.13 -13.36
CA ARG A 17 5.12 1.35 -12.64
C ARG A 17 4.02 1.80 -11.68
N ASN A 18 2.77 1.75 -12.11
CA ASN A 18 1.63 2.16 -11.29
C ASN A 18 1.45 1.24 -10.09
N LEU A 19 1.58 -0.08 -10.29
CA LEU A 19 1.51 -1.06 -9.22
C LEU A 19 2.62 -0.84 -8.18
N LEU A 20 3.88 -0.70 -8.63
CA LEU A 20 5.00 -0.43 -7.70
C LEU A 20 4.81 0.87 -6.93
N LYS A 21 4.29 1.92 -7.58
CA LYS A 21 4.01 3.20 -6.92
C LYS A 21 2.92 3.07 -5.86
N ALA A 22 1.83 2.37 -6.17
CA ALA A 22 0.72 2.15 -5.24
C ALA A 22 1.18 1.32 -4.02
N VAL A 23 1.91 0.22 -4.27
CA VAL A 23 2.46 -0.62 -3.20
C VAL A 23 3.43 0.16 -2.33
N ARG A 24 4.36 0.93 -2.91
CA ARG A 24 5.30 1.74 -2.12
C ARG A 24 4.57 2.79 -1.28
N LYS A 25 3.55 3.44 -1.83
CA LYS A 25 2.81 4.50 -1.13
C LYS A 25 1.96 3.98 0.03
N HIS A 26 1.30 2.83 -0.17
CA HIS A 26 0.25 2.38 0.72
C HIS A 26 0.64 1.20 1.61
N ILE A 27 1.64 0.42 1.19
CA ILE A 27 2.07 -0.79 1.90
C ILE A 27 3.45 -0.57 2.53
N GLY A 28 4.36 0.18 1.90
CA GLY A 28 5.79 0.18 2.24
C GLY A 28 6.30 1.37 3.04
N GLU A 29 6.31 1.26 4.37
CA GLU A 29 7.20 2.06 5.25
C GLU A 29 8.11 1.20 6.16
N GLU A 30 7.97 -0.12 6.20
CA GLU A 30 8.77 -1.00 7.11
C GLU A 30 9.78 -1.87 6.35
N GLU A 31 10.95 -2.12 6.97
CA GLU A 31 12.09 -2.88 6.40
C GLU A 31 11.70 -4.25 5.84
N HIS A 32 10.74 -4.94 6.46
CA HIS A 32 10.29 -6.27 6.05
C HIS A 32 9.52 -6.27 4.71
N LYS A 33 9.17 -5.09 4.18
CA LYS A 33 8.30 -4.92 3.02
C LYS A 33 9.07 -4.69 1.70
N SER A 34 10.41 -4.62 1.76
CA SER A 34 11.28 -4.69 0.57
C SER A 34 10.98 -5.95 -0.24
N HIS A 35 10.80 -7.08 0.44
CA HIS A 35 10.50 -8.38 -0.15
C HIS A 35 9.28 -8.35 -1.06
N PHE A 36 8.26 -7.55 -0.73
CA PHE A 36 7.04 -7.48 -1.54
C PHE A 36 7.27 -6.71 -2.85
N THR A 37 8.00 -5.60 -2.81
CA THR A 37 8.37 -4.89 -4.05
C THR A 37 9.34 -5.71 -4.90
N ASP A 38 10.25 -6.45 -4.29
CA ASP A 38 11.20 -7.31 -4.99
C ASP A 38 10.52 -8.54 -5.61
N PHE A 39 9.52 -9.10 -4.93
CA PHE A 39 8.66 -10.15 -5.47
C PHE A 39 7.92 -9.66 -6.73
N ILE A 40 7.31 -8.47 -6.69
CA ILE A 40 6.65 -7.87 -7.86
C ILE A 40 7.64 -7.70 -9.02
N LYS A 41 8.87 -7.21 -8.74
CA LYS A 41 9.92 -7.10 -9.75
C LYS A 41 10.27 -8.46 -10.38
N GLN A 42 10.41 -9.51 -9.58
CA GLN A 42 10.71 -10.86 -10.08
C GLN A 42 9.57 -11.42 -10.91
N GLU A 43 8.33 -11.32 -10.45
CA GLU A 43 7.17 -11.85 -11.18
C GLU A 43 6.96 -11.13 -12.52
N PHE A 44 7.12 -9.81 -12.58
CA PHE A 44 7.07 -9.10 -13.86
C PHE A 44 8.20 -9.52 -14.80
N ARG A 45 9.42 -9.73 -14.29
CA ARG A 45 10.55 -10.20 -15.12
C ARG A 45 10.31 -11.60 -15.68
N LYS A 46 9.80 -12.54 -14.87
CA LYS A 46 9.46 -13.91 -15.32
C LYS A 46 8.38 -13.91 -16.41
N ASN A 47 7.44 -12.98 -16.35
CA ASN A 47 6.30 -12.90 -17.27
C ASN A 47 6.51 -11.93 -18.45
N ILE A 48 7.70 -11.34 -18.67
CA ILE A 48 7.99 -10.41 -19.79
C ILE A 48 7.67 -11.02 -21.17
N ASN A 49 7.91 -12.33 -21.32
CA ASN A 49 7.70 -13.05 -22.58
C ASN A 49 6.34 -13.77 -22.64
N SER A 50 5.56 -13.75 -21.56
CA SER A 50 4.25 -14.40 -21.56
C SER A 50 3.21 -13.44 -22.15
N GLU A 51 2.66 -13.79 -23.31
CA GLU A 51 1.51 -13.10 -23.91
C GLU A 51 0.21 -13.45 -23.18
N ASN A 52 0.19 -13.33 -21.84
CA ASN A 52 -1.02 -13.55 -21.06
C ASN A 52 -1.67 -12.20 -20.70
N PRO A 53 -2.57 -11.67 -21.54
CA PRO A 53 -3.19 -10.36 -21.32
C PRO A 53 -4.00 -10.31 -20.02
N GLN A 54 -4.49 -11.47 -19.52
CA GLN A 54 -5.28 -11.54 -18.30
C GLN A 54 -4.46 -11.19 -17.05
N LYS A 55 -3.19 -11.62 -16.98
CA LYS A 55 -2.30 -11.28 -15.85
C LYS A 55 -2.05 -9.77 -15.77
N LEU A 56 -1.91 -9.14 -16.93
CA LEU A 56 -1.70 -7.69 -16.99
C LEU A 56 -2.96 -6.92 -16.56
N GLN A 57 -4.14 -7.41 -16.93
CA GLN A 57 -5.41 -6.85 -16.49
C GLN A 57 -5.58 -7.03 -14.97
N LEU A 58 -5.28 -8.22 -14.44
CA LEU A 58 -5.35 -8.48 -12.99
C LEU A 58 -4.42 -7.54 -12.19
N ALA A 59 -3.22 -7.27 -12.68
CA ALA A 59 -2.31 -6.32 -12.05
C ALA A 59 -2.86 -4.88 -12.05
N ARG A 60 -3.60 -4.48 -13.10
CA ARG A 60 -4.31 -3.19 -13.14
C ARG A 60 -5.43 -3.14 -12.10
N ASP A 61 -6.28 -4.17 -12.09
CA ASP A 61 -7.42 -4.24 -11.20
C ASP A 61 -6.96 -4.23 -9.74
N TYR A 62 -5.88 -4.95 -9.44
CA TYR A 62 -5.25 -4.95 -8.12
C TYR A 62 -4.69 -3.57 -7.74
N THR A 63 -4.07 -2.85 -8.68
CA THR A 63 -3.58 -1.49 -8.44
C THR A 63 -4.74 -0.54 -8.11
N LEU A 64 -5.86 -0.64 -8.85
CA LEU A 64 -7.07 0.14 -8.58
C LEU A 64 -7.64 -0.20 -7.21
N HIS A 65 -7.71 -1.49 -6.87
CA HIS A 65 -8.21 -1.95 -5.58
C HIS A 65 -7.40 -1.38 -4.41
N ILE A 66 -6.06 -1.46 -4.45
CA ILE A 66 -5.20 -0.89 -3.40
C ILE A 66 -5.48 0.61 -3.21
N ASN A 67 -5.49 1.37 -4.31
CA ASN A 67 -5.69 2.82 -4.25
C ASN A 67 -7.08 3.17 -3.72
N SER A 68 -8.13 2.48 -4.16
CA SER A 68 -9.50 2.72 -3.71
C SER A 68 -9.68 2.40 -2.22
N VAL A 69 -9.18 1.25 -1.76
CA VAL A 69 -9.25 0.87 -0.33
C VAL A 69 -8.56 1.91 0.55
N HIS A 70 -7.35 2.36 0.16
CA HIS A 70 -6.64 3.36 0.93
C HIS A 70 -7.31 4.74 0.85
N HIS A 71 -7.85 5.12 -0.30
CA HIS A 71 -8.62 6.35 -0.42
C HIS A 71 -9.85 6.35 0.49
N HIS A 72 -10.59 5.23 0.55
CA HIS A 72 -11.71 5.09 1.48
C HIS A 72 -11.26 5.13 2.94
N LYS A 73 -10.12 4.52 3.27
CA LYS A 73 -9.53 4.61 4.61
C LYS A 73 -9.20 6.06 4.97
N ASP A 74 -8.55 6.81 4.07
CA ASP A 74 -8.20 8.22 4.28
C ASP A 74 -9.47 9.08 4.44
N LEU A 75 -10.52 8.80 3.68
CA LEU A 75 -11.82 9.47 3.83
C LEU A 75 -12.43 9.21 5.20
N LEU A 76 -12.50 7.94 5.65
CA LEU A 76 -13.03 7.61 6.98
C LEU A 76 -12.24 8.29 8.10
N PHE A 77 -10.93 8.43 7.94
CA PHE A 77 -10.08 9.19 8.86
C PHE A 77 -10.40 10.69 8.82
N SER A 78 -10.60 11.27 7.64
CA SER A 78 -10.93 12.70 7.48
C SER A 78 -12.25 13.11 8.14
N TYR A 79 -13.23 12.20 8.17
CA TYR A 79 -14.50 12.41 8.86
C TYR A 79 -14.47 12.04 10.34
N ASN A 80 -13.30 11.69 10.89
CA ASN A 80 -13.15 11.14 12.25
C ASN A 80 -14.02 9.90 12.53
N ILE A 81 -14.42 9.16 11.50
CA ILE A 81 -15.29 7.97 11.63
C ILE A 81 -14.45 6.76 12.07
N ALA A 82 -13.19 6.69 11.65
CA ALA A 82 -12.25 5.67 12.11
C ALA A 82 -11.06 6.36 12.79
N VAL A 83 -10.98 6.31 14.11
CA VAL A 83 -9.74 6.64 14.82
C VAL A 83 -8.92 5.35 14.90
N ASP A 84 -7.62 5.42 14.64
CA ASP A 84 -6.73 4.29 14.91
C ASP A 84 -6.87 3.94 16.39
N ARG A 85 -7.47 2.78 16.68
CA ARG A 85 -7.79 2.35 18.05
C ARG A 85 -6.55 2.35 18.93
N SER A 86 -5.38 2.11 18.35
CA SER A 86 -4.09 2.13 19.02
C SER A 86 -3.73 3.54 19.50
N ALA A 87 -3.94 4.54 18.65
CA ALA A 87 -3.70 5.95 18.98
C ALA A 87 -4.72 6.49 20.00
N GLU A 88 -6.01 6.14 19.86
CA GLU A 88 -7.03 6.56 20.83
C GLU A 88 -6.79 5.90 22.19
N MET A 89 -6.45 4.62 22.22
CA MET A 89 -6.11 3.91 23.45
C MET A 89 -4.88 4.53 24.13
N LYS A 90 -3.82 4.85 23.37
CA LYS A 90 -2.63 5.56 23.87
C LYS A 90 -2.99 6.92 24.45
N ARG A 91 -3.89 7.66 23.80
CA ARG A 91 -4.39 8.97 24.27
C ARG A 91 -5.20 8.86 25.56
N VAL A 92 -6.06 7.86 25.66
CA VAL A 92 -6.85 7.57 26.87
C VAL A 92 -5.95 7.16 28.03
N LEU A 93 -5.01 6.22 27.80
CA LEU A 93 -3.99 5.85 28.78
C LEU A 93 -3.19 7.05 29.26
N GLY A 94 -2.81 7.96 28.36
CA GLY A 94 -2.14 9.23 28.68
C GLY A 94 -2.93 10.09 29.65
N LYS A 95 -4.22 10.28 29.38
CA LYS A 95 -5.12 11.05 30.24
C LYS A 95 -5.34 10.38 31.60
N SER A 96 -5.53 9.07 31.60
CA SER A 96 -5.69 8.29 32.84
C SER A 96 -4.44 8.36 33.70
N ALA A 97 -3.25 8.13 33.14
CA ALA A 97 -1.98 8.25 33.86
C ALA A 97 -1.78 9.67 34.44
N ALA A 98 -2.02 10.71 33.64
CA ALA A 98 -1.88 12.10 34.09
C ALA A 98 -2.83 12.44 35.25
N SER A 99 -4.05 11.90 35.24
CA SER A 99 -5.05 12.15 36.30
C SER A 99 -4.63 11.61 37.67
N VAL A 100 -3.79 10.57 37.70
CA VAL A 100 -3.21 9.99 38.92
C VAL A 100 -1.77 10.46 39.19
N GLY A 101 -1.29 11.47 38.45
CA GLY A 101 0.06 12.02 38.60
C GLY A 101 1.19 11.17 38.00
N LEU A 102 0.86 10.17 37.18
CA LEU A 102 1.81 9.27 36.54
C LEU A 102 2.06 9.65 35.06
N ARG A 103 3.24 9.29 34.53
CA ARG A 103 3.59 9.47 33.11
C ARG A 103 3.50 8.13 32.37
N LEU A 104 3.26 8.18 31.05
CA LEU A 104 3.27 6.98 30.22
C LEU A 104 4.68 6.38 30.13
N PRO A 105 4.85 5.05 30.16
CA PRO A 105 6.12 4.39 29.89
C PRO A 105 6.67 4.75 28.50
N GLU A 106 8.01 4.81 28.34
CA GLU A 106 8.68 5.20 27.09
C GLU A 106 8.23 4.38 25.87
N VAL A 107 7.89 3.11 26.08
CA VAL A 107 7.36 2.18 25.06
C VAL A 107 6.05 2.68 24.41
N TYR A 108 5.33 3.55 25.12
CA TYR A 108 4.11 4.20 24.65
C TYR A 108 4.32 5.70 24.42
N GLN A 109 5.54 6.18 24.24
CA GLN A 109 5.79 7.57 23.85
C GLN A 109 6.14 7.71 22.37
N SER A 110 6.69 6.66 21.74
CA SER A 110 6.97 6.57 20.29
C SER A 110 5.72 6.50 19.43
#